data_AF-A0A6B8REE9-F1
#
_entry.id   AF-A0A6B8REE9-F1
#
_cell.length_a   1.000
_cell.length_b   1.000
_cell.length_c   1.000
_cell.angle_alpha   90.00
_cell.angle_beta   90.00
_cell.angle_gamma   90.00
#
_symmetry.space_group_name_H-M   'P 1'
#
loop_
_entity.id
_entity.type
_entity.pdbx_description
1 polymer ?
#
loop_
_entity_poly.entity_id
_entity_poly.type
_entity_poly.pdbx_seq_one_letter_code
_entity_poly.pdbx_strand_id
1 'polypeptide(L)'
;MKKVIIGLAFGLVIAVALLVIAFNSNKSNETNSPVDYLASLPVKLPEGWRMDTSQKVVYNFINAKGENGGSVSTSPYEDSYEFGKPNHSSIIEDEYITVPLGKCRLITLDSDNGTAASGITGTHNEYYAVLPLAGKITYTFNFTKNDKELQTKEQFIEILKSLSLK
;
A
#
# COMPACT_ATOMS: atom_id res chain seq x y z
N MET A 1 4.30 34.15 83.17
CA MET A 1 3.55 32.95 83.62
C MET A 1 2.44 32.68 82.61
N LYS A 2 2.33 31.44 82.10
CA LYS A 2 1.10 30.70 81.67
C LYS A 2 -0.02 31.54 80.97
N LYS A 3 -0.49 31.28 79.75
CA LYS A 3 -0.97 30.01 79.16
C LYS A 3 -1.28 30.18 77.65
N VAL A 4 -1.24 29.03 76.97
CA VAL A 4 -1.61 28.68 75.58
C VAL A 4 -3.14 28.69 75.34
N ILE A 5 -3.59 28.85 74.08
CA ILE A 5 -4.62 28.09 73.30
C ILE A 5 -4.58 28.66 71.86
N ILE A 6 -3.96 27.99 70.88
CA ILE A 6 -4.50 27.01 69.91
C ILE A 6 -5.70 27.51 69.10
N GLY A 7 -5.50 27.64 67.79
CA GLY A 7 -6.54 27.76 66.77
C GLY A 7 -5.94 27.57 65.38
N LEU A 8 -5.79 26.32 64.95
CA LEU A 8 -5.51 25.93 63.57
C LEU A 8 -6.72 26.30 62.69
N ALA A 9 -6.47 26.89 61.52
CA ALA A 9 -7.21 26.55 60.32
C ALA A 9 -6.35 26.82 59.08
N PHE A 10 -6.04 25.73 58.38
CA PHE A 10 -5.36 25.62 57.10
C PHE A 10 -6.07 26.39 56.00
N GLY A 11 -5.31 26.92 55.03
CA GLY A 11 -5.89 27.57 53.85
C GLY A 11 -4.90 27.98 52.77
N LEU A 12 -4.14 27.00 52.26
CA LEU A 12 -3.64 26.87 50.88
C LEU A 12 -2.93 28.07 50.21
N VAL A 13 -1.60 27.95 50.11
CA VAL A 13 -0.73 28.70 49.21
C VAL A 13 -0.87 28.14 47.79
N ILE A 14 -1.15 28.98 46.79
CA ILE A 14 -0.87 28.66 45.38
C ILE A 14 -0.03 29.80 44.80
N ALA A 15 1.26 29.51 44.63
CA ALA A 15 2.20 30.34 43.88
C ALA A 15 1.95 30.15 42.38
N VAL A 16 1.79 31.26 41.66
CA VAL A 16 1.70 31.28 40.19
C VAL A 16 3.12 31.24 39.63
N ALA A 17 3.52 30.09 39.09
CA ALA A 17 4.71 29.98 38.26
C ALA A 17 4.31 30.20 36.79
N LEU A 18 4.83 31.28 36.19
CA LEU A 18 4.75 31.55 34.76
C LEU A 18 5.56 30.48 34.00
N LEU A 19 4.86 29.61 33.26
CA LEU A 19 5.45 28.71 32.28
C LEU A 19 5.64 29.47 30.97
N VAL A 20 6.89 29.77 30.62
CA VAL A 20 7.27 30.23 29.27
C VAL A 20 7.21 29.03 28.34
N ILE A 21 6.15 28.92 27.54
CA ILE A 21 6.07 27.93 26.46
C ILE A 21 6.85 28.50 25.27
N ALA A 22 8.06 27.98 25.05
CA ALA A 22 8.76 28.16 23.79
C ALA A 22 8.00 27.41 22.69
N PHE A 23 7.39 28.15 21.76
CA PHE A 23 6.85 27.59 20.53
C PHE A 23 8.01 27.10 19.66
N ASN A 24 8.34 25.82 19.77
CA ASN A 24 9.13 25.16 18.75
C ASN A 24 8.21 24.94 17.55
N SER A 25 8.40 25.76 16.50
CA SER A 25 7.78 25.55 15.19
C SER A 25 8.29 24.23 14.61
N ASN A 26 7.62 23.12 14.95
CA ASN A 26 7.73 21.90 14.17
C ASN A 26 7.26 22.22 12.75
N LYS A 27 8.20 22.37 11.82
CA LYS A 27 7.92 22.14 10.41
C LYS A 27 7.33 20.73 10.35
N SER A 28 6.05 20.61 10.02
CA SER A 28 5.46 19.34 9.66
C SER A 28 6.28 18.79 8.49
N ASN A 29 7.07 17.74 8.73
CA ASN A 29 7.45 16.85 7.66
C ASN A 29 6.13 16.25 7.18
N GLU A 30 5.55 16.80 6.12
CA GLU A 30 4.37 16.21 5.47
C GLU A 30 4.77 14.82 4.99
N THR A 31 4.44 13.81 5.79
CA THR A 31 4.47 12.43 5.33
C THR A 31 3.31 12.29 4.36
N ASN A 32 3.61 12.24 3.06
CA ASN A 32 2.63 11.90 2.03
C ASN A 32 1.82 10.68 2.48
N SER A 33 0.50 10.76 2.39
CA SER A 33 -0.37 9.63 2.72
C SER A 33 -0.21 8.53 1.65
N PRO A 34 -0.58 7.26 1.95
CA PRO A 34 -0.62 6.21 0.93
C PRO A 34 -1.39 6.63 -0.34
N VAL A 35 -2.50 7.37 -0.17
CA VAL A 35 -3.30 7.89 -1.28
C VAL A 35 -2.50 8.86 -2.17
N ASP A 36 -1.66 9.70 -1.58
CA ASP A 36 -0.82 10.65 -2.33
C ASP A 36 0.25 9.93 -3.14
N TYR A 37 0.86 8.88 -2.56
CA TYR A 37 1.80 8.02 -3.28
C TYR A 37 1.15 7.34 -4.47
N LEU A 38 -0.04 6.77 -4.29
CA LEU A 38 -0.77 6.11 -5.36
C LEU A 38 -1.11 7.08 -6.51
N ALA A 39 -1.60 8.28 -6.18
CA ALA A 39 -1.89 9.34 -7.18
C ALA A 39 -0.64 9.84 -7.92
N SER A 40 0.53 9.76 -7.29
CA SER A 40 1.81 10.21 -7.86
C SER A 40 2.47 9.20 -8.80
N LEU A 41 2.00 7.95 -8.84
CA LEU A 41 2.63 6.86 -9.57
C LEU A 41 2.23 6.85 -11.06
N PRO A 42 3.08 7.31 -12.00
CA PRO A 42 2.86 7.06 -13.41
C PRO A 42 3.02 5.56 -13.72
N VAL A 43 1.98 4.97 -14.29
CA VAL A 43 2.00 3.61 -14.82
C VAL A 43 1.65 3.67 -16.29
N LYS A 44 2.48 3.09 -17.16
CA LYS A 44 2.13 2.90 -18.57
C LYS A 44 1.43 1.57 -18.72
N LEU A 45 0.19 1.62 -19.18
CA LEU A 45 -0.61 0.43 -19.47
C LEU A 45 -0.54 0.09 -20.96
N PRO A 46 -0.86 -1.16 -21.35
CA PRO A 46 -0.93 -1.56 -22.75
C PRO A 46 -1.90 -0.69 -23.56
N GLU A 47 -1.76 -0.72 -24.88
CA GLU A 47 -2.63 0.04 -25.77
C GLU A 47 -4.11 -0.30 -25.53
N GLY A 48 -4.94 0.74 -25.45
CA GLY A 48 -6.37 0.63 -25.19
C GLY A 48 -6.74 0.33 -23.73
N TRP A 49 -5.75 0.11 -22.85
CA TRP A 49 -5.99 0.00 -21.41
C TRP A 49 -5.96 1.38 -20.75
N ARG A 50 -6.70 1.52 -19.66
CA ARG A 50 -6.74 2.73 -18.85
C ARG A 50 -6.71 2.40 -17.37
N MET A 51 -6.28 3.37 -16.59
CA MET A 51 -6.38 3.30 -15.14
C MET A 51 -7.71 3.88 -14.68
N ASP A 52 -8.47 3.14 -13.90
CA ASP A 52 -9.62 3.66 -13.17
C ASP A 52 -9.17 4.11 -11.78
N THR A 53 -9.18 5.42 -11.58
CA THR A 53 -8.77 6.10 -10.35
C THR A 53 -9.97 6.56 -9.51
N SER A 54 -11.17 6.03 -9.77
CA SER A 54 -12.39 6.41 -9.04
C SER A 54 -12.33 6.01 -7.55
N GLN A 55 -11.59 4.95 -7.23
CA GLN A 55 -11.31 4.55 -5.85
C GLN A 55 -10.01 5.16 -5.35
N LYS A 56 -10.01 5.66 -4.11
CA LYS A 56 -8.86 6.40 -3.55
C LYS A 56 -7.69 5.52 -3.12
N VAL A 57 -7.93 4.24 -2.85
CA VAL A 57 -6.96 3.34 -2.21
C VAL A 57 -6.47 2.22 -3.13
N VAL A 58 -7.15 2.02 -4.25
CA VAL A 58 -6.82 1.01 -5.27
C VAL A 58 -7.16 1.61 -6.63
N TYR A 59 -6.23 1.53 -7.58
CA TYR A 59 -6.47 1.89 -8.97
C TYR A 59 -6.54 0.63 -9.83
N ASN A 60 -7.63 0.46 -10.58
CA ASN A 60 -7.85 -0.73 -11.41
C ASN A 60 -7.32 -0.52 -12.83
N PHE A 61 -6.86 -1.59 -13.46
CA PHE A 61 -6.41 -1.61 -14.86
C PHE A 61 -7.55 -2.15 -15.73
N ILE A 62 -8.20 -1.25 -16.46
CA ILE A 62 -9.35 -1.58 -17.28
C ILE A 62 -8.89 -1.74 -18.73
N ASN A 63 -9.13 -2.91 -19.31
CA ASN A 63 -8.75 -3.20 -20.69
C ASN A 63 -9.70 -2.51 -21.70
N ALA A 64 -9.40 -2.64 -23.00
CA ALA A 64 -10.19 -2.04 -24.08
C ALA A 64 -11.66 -2.54 -24.15
N LYS A 65 -11.96 -3.70 -23.56
CA LYS A 65 -13.31 -4.27 -23.46
C LYS A 65 -14.07 -3.82 -22.21
N GLY A 66 -13.43 -3.05 -21.33
CA GLY A 66 -14.02 -2.62 -20.06
C GLY A 66 -13.85 -3.62 -18.92
N GLU A 67 -13.06 -4.68 -19.09
CA GLU A 67 -12.82 -5.70 -18.07
C GLU A 67 -11.62 -5.31 -17.20
N ASN A 68 -11.68 -5.65 -15.91
CA ASN A 68 -10.56 -5.44 -15.00
C ASN A 68 -9.51 -6.55 -15.18
N GLY A 69 -8.27 -6.17 -15.50
CA GLY A 69 -7.14 -7.09 -15.62
C GLY A 69 -6.10 -6.98 -14.50
N GLY A 70 -6.33 -6.13 -13.50
CA GLY A 70 -5.39 -5.97 -12.40
C GLY A 70 -5.57 -4.67 -11.64
N SER A 71 -4.71 -4.42 -10.67
CA SER A 71 -4.76 -3.19 -9.88
C SER A 71 -3.41 -2.83 -9.30
N VAL A 72 -3.33 -1.61 -8.77
CA VAL A 72 -2.26 -1.15 -7.90
C VAL A 72 -2.86 -0.51 -6.66
N SER A 73 -2.24 -0.79 -5.52
CA SER A 73 -2.58 -0.22 -4.23
C SER A 73 -1.31 0.12 -3.46
N THR A 74 -1.48 0.86 -2.36
CA THR A 74 -0.37 1.26 -1.48
C THR A 74 -0.69 0.91 -0.04
N SER A 75 0.32 0.45 0.69
CA SER A 75 0.28 0.28 2.15
C SER A 75 1.50 0.96 2.78
N PRO A 76 1.47 1.25 4.09
CA PRO A 76 2.68 1.64 4.81
C PRO A 76 3.86 0.69 4.51
N TYR A 77 5.06 1.26 4.50
CA TYR A 77 6.28 0.48 4.33
C TYR A 77 6.49 -0.44 5.54
N GLU A 78 6.83 -1.70 5.26
CA GLU A 78 7.19 -2.71 6.25
C GLU A 78 8.47 -3.41 5.78
N ASP A 79 9.45 -3.56 6.67
CA ASP A 79 10.72 -4.23 6.35
C ASP A 79 10.52 -5.71 5.98
N SER A 80 9.48 -6.32 6.55
CA SER A 80 9.10 -7.72 6.32
C SER A 80 7.65 -7.79 5.83
N TYR A 81 7.43 -7.46 4.56
CA TYR A 81 6.10 -7.63 3.96
C TYR A 81 5.73 -9.11 3.85
N GLU A 82 4.69 -9.51 4.58
CA GLU A 82 4.09 -10.83 4.46
C GLU A 82 3.03 -10.83 3.36
N PHE A 83 3.23 -11.67 2.35
CA PHE A 83 2.26 -11.82 1.27
C PHE A 83 1.04 -12.60 1.76
N GLY A 84 -0.08 -11.89 1.93
CA GLY A 84 -1.39 -12.48 2.21
C GLY A 84 -1.94 -13.19 0.98
N LYS A 85 -1.60 -14.47 0.80
CA LYS A 85 -2.03 -15.27 -0.35
C LYS A 85 -3.57 -15.34 -0.44
N PRO A 86 -4.18 -15.00 -1.59
CA PRO A 86 -5.60 -15.15 -1.81
C PRO A 86 -6.13 -16.57 -1.53
N ASN A 87 -7.41 -16.66 -1.21
CA ASN A 87 -8.10 -17.95 -1.08
C ASN A 87 -8.12 -18.69 -2.43
N HIS A 88 -8.19 -20.02 -2.39
CA HIS A 88 -8.25 -20.87 -3.60
C HIS A 88 -7.09 -20.68 -4.59
N SER A 89 -5.89 -20.38 -4.09
CA SER A 89 -4.68 -20.24 -4.91
C SER A 89 -3.49 -21.01 -4.33
N SER A 90 -2.52 -21.34 -5.17
CA SER A 90 -1.23 -21.92 -4.76
C SER A 90 -0.08 -21.12 -5.36
N ILE A 91 0.97 -20.87 -4.59
CA ILE A 91 2.19 -20.22 -5.12
C ILE A 91 2.89 -21.23 -6.02
N ILE A 92 3.10 -20.86 -7.29
CA ILE A 92 3.90 -21.66 -8.24
C ILE A 92 5.31 -21.10 -8.41
N GLU A 93 5.48 -19.79 -8.22
CA GLU A 93 6.78 -19.14 -8.31
C GLU A 93 6.82 -17.92 -7.40
N ASP A 94 7.96 -17.71 -6.73
CA ASP A 94 8.23 -16.56 -5.87
C ASP A 94 9.67 -16.12 -6.13
N GLU A 95 9.81 -15.01 -6.84
CA GLU A 95 11.08 -14.53 -7.35
C GLU A 95 11.27 -13.04 -7.07
N TYR A 96 12.50 -12.57 -7.28
CA TYR A 96 12.81 -11.16 -7.22
C TYR A 96 13.30 -10.65 -8.56
N ILE A 97 12.66 -9.61 -9.07
CA ILE A 97 13.06 -8.91 -10.29
C ILE A 97 13.53 -7.50 -9.94
N THR A 98 14.31 -6.90 -10.84
CA THR A 98 14.72 -5.49 -10.74
C THR A 98 13.86 -4.64 -11.68
N VAL A 99 13.28 -3.58 -11.14
CA VAL A 99 12.50 -2.56 -11.86
C VAL A 99 13.11 -1.18 -11.57
N PRO A 100 12.76 -0.11 -12.30
CA PRO A 100 13.41 1.19 -12.11
C PRO A 100 13.31 1.75 -10.68
N LEU A 101 12.24 1.39 -9.96
CA LEU A 101 12.01 1.83 -8.59
C LEU A 101 12.68 0.96 -7.51
N GLY A 102 13.37 -0.11 -7.91
CA GLY A 102 14.14 -0.97 -7.01
C GLY A 102 13.87 -2.46 -7.20
N LYS A 103 14.12 -3.23 -6.15
CA LYS A 103 13.91 -4.68 -6.14
C LYS A 103 12.44 -4.98 -5.85
N CYS A 104 11.79 -5.73 -6.73
CA CYS A 104 10.40 -6.12 -6.62
C CYS A 104 10.31 -7.63 -6.40
N ARG A 105 9.48 -8.05 -5.43
CA ARG A 105 9.11 -9.46 -5.26
C ARG A 105 7.94 -9.74 -6.20
N LEU A 106 8.11 -10.68 -7.11
CA LEU A 106 7.08 -11.12 -8.05
C LEU A 106 6.66 -12.54 -7.67
N ILE A 107 5.37 -12.71 -7.39
CA ILE A 107 4.76 -13.97 -6.99
C ILE A 107 3.78 -14.37 -8.08
N THR A 108 3.94 -15.58 -8.60
CA THR A 108 2.97 -16.18 -9.51
C THR A 108 2.15 -17.19 -8.75
N LEU A 109 0.83 -17.06 -8.86
CA LEU A 109 -0.14 -17.97 -8.28
C LEU A 109 -0.83 -18.79 -9.37
N ASP A 110 -1.07 -20.06 -9.09
CA ASP A 110 -2.11 -20.84 -9.75
C ASP A 110 -3.41 -20.62 -8.98
N SER A 111 -4.28 -19.76 -9.51
CA SER A 111 -5.55 -19.36 -8.91
C SER A 111 -6.69 -20.16 -9.53
N ASP A 112 -7.52 -20.75 -8.69
CA ASP A 112 -8.76 -21.39 -9.11
C ASP A 112 -9.84 -20.30 -9.24
N ASN A 113 -10.54 -20.30 -10.38
CA ASN A 113 -11.72 -19.45 -10.56
C ASN A 113 -12.84 -19.80 -9.56
N GLY A 114 -12.72 -20.93 -8.86
CA GLY A 114 -13.72 -21.48 -7.96
C GLY A 114 -14.96 -21.93 -8.73
N THR A 115 -16.02 -22.29 -8.01
CA THR A 115 -17.37 -22.40 -8.60
C THR A 115 -17.95 -21.00 -8.82
N ALA A 116 -17.29 -20.15 -9.61
CA ALA A 116 -17.75 -18.79 -9.85
C ALA A 116 -18.95 -18.75 -10.80
N ALA A 117 -19.88 -17.83 -10.51
CA ALA A 117 -21.05 -17.51 -11.33
C ALA A 117 -20.72 -16.92 -12.72
N SER A 118 -19.43 -16.75 -13.06
CA SER A 118 -18.94 -16.27 -14.36
C SER A 118 -18.95 -17.36 -15.45
N GLY A 119 -19.09 -18.63 -15.07
CA GLY A 119 -19.04 -19.77 -16.01
C GLY A 119 -17.63 -20.15 -16.49
N ILE A 120 -16.58 -19.46 -16.01
CA ILE A 120 -15.18 -19.82 -16.29
C ILE A 120 -14.75 -20.90 -15.29
N THR A 121 -14.38 -22.06 -15.80
CA THR A 121 -13.89 -23.20 -15.01
C THR A 121 -12.39 -23.39 -15.19
N GLY A 122 -11.77 -24.08 -14.22
CA GLY A 122 -10.33 -24.35 -14.24
C GLY A 122 -9.50 -23.26 -13.57
N THR A 123 -8.19 -23.40 -13.68
CA THR A 123 -7.23 -22.49 -13.02
C THR A 123 -6.56 -21.55 -14.01
N HIS A 124 -6.06 -20.43 -13.51
CA HIS A 124 -5.35 -19.42 -14.28
C HIS A 124 -4.17 -18.89 -13.46
N ASN A 125 -3.27 -18.17 -14.12
CA ASN A 125 -2.18 -17.52 -13.44
C ASN A 125 -2.58 -16.12 -13.00
N GLU A 126 -2.37 -15.82 -11.73
CA GLU A 126 -2.44 -14.45 -11.19
C GLU A 126 -1.06 -14.04 -10.71
N TYR A 127 -0.67 -12.81 -11.04
CA TYR A 127 0.64 -12.27 -10.73
C TYR A 127 0.51 -11.17 -9.68
N TYR A 128 1.31 -11.26 -8.62
CA TYR A 128 1.39 -10.24 -7.59
C TYR A 128 2.81 -9.67 -7.55
N ALA A 129 2.92 -8.35 -7.57
CA ALA A 129 4.20 -7.68 -7.41
C ALA A 129 4.17 -6.78 -6.18
N VAL A 130 5.12 -7.01 -5.27
CA VAL A 130 5.33 -6.20 -4.07
C VAL A 130 6.60 -5.39 -4.29
N LEU A 131 6.46 -4.07 -4.29
CA LEU A 131 7.53 -3.13 -4.53
C LEU A 131 7.64 -2.16 -3.35
N PRO A 132 8.52 -2.46 -2.39
CA PRO A 132 8.79 -1.55 -1.29
C PRO A 132 9.65 -0.37 -1.76
N LEU A 133 9.22 0.84 -1.43
CA LEU A 133 10.05 2.05 -1.47
C LEU A 133 10.50 2.34 -0.04
N ALA A 134 11.75 1.96 0.27
CA ALA A 134 12.28 1.92 1.63
C ALA A 134 12.01 3.22 2.43
N GLY A 135 11.41 3.05 3.61
CA GLY A 135 11.06 4.15 4.52
C GLY A 135 9.93 5.06 4.05
N LYS A 136 9.21 4.70 2.97
CA LYS A 136 8.15 5.54 2.38
C LYS A 136 6.82 4.80 2.26
N ILE A 137 6.73 3.81 1.37
CA ILE A 137 5.48 3.12 1.03
C ILE A 137 5.80 1.75 0.44
N THR A 138 4.83 0.84 0.45
CA THR A 138 4.86 -0.38 -0.34
C THR A 138 3.77 -0.31 -1.40
N TYR A 139 4.15 -0.50 -2.67
CA TYR A 139 3.19 -0.70 -3.75
C TYR A 139 2.91 -2.19 -3.90
N THR A 140 1.63 -2.55 -3.99
CA THR A 140 1.19 -3.90 -4.31
C THR A 140 0.37 -3.87 -5.58
N PHE A 141 0.83 -4.61 -6.58
CA PHE A 141 0.17 -4.78 -7.86
C PHE A 141 -0.40 -6.20 -7.95
N ASN A 142 -1.54 -6.35 -8.60
CA ASN A 142 -1.99 -7.65 -9.11
C ASN A 142 -2.31 -7.56 -10.60
N PHE A 143 -2.19 -8.67 -11.32
CA PHE A 143 -2.47 -8.74 -12.74
C PHE A 143 -2.90 -10.14 -13.16
N THR A 144 -3.90 -10.24 -14.03
CA THR A 144 -4.37 -11.49 -14.61
C THR A 144 -5.12 -11.22 -15.92
N LYS A 145 -5.09 -12.19 -16.83
CA LYS A 145 -5.97 -12.25 -18.00
C LYS A 145 -6.85 -13.51 -17.99
N ASN A 146 -6.91 -14.21 -16.84
CA ASN A 146 -7.57 -15.50 -16.68
C ASN A 146 -7.04 -16.57 -17.64
N ASP A 147 -5.74 -16.53 -17.92
CA ASP A 147 -5.02 -17.49 -18.76
C ASP A 147 -3.78 -18.03 -18.04
N LYS A 148 -3.02 -18.90 -18.72
CA LYS A 148 -1.73 -19.42 -18.25
C LYS A 148 -0.59 -19.05 -19.20
N GLU A 149 -0.81 -18.07 -20.05
CA GLU A 149 0.10 -17.72 -21.14
C GLU A 149 1.31 -16.95 -20.59
N LEU A 150 2.52 -17.30 -21.03
CA LEU A 150 3.74 -16.65 -20.57
C LEU A 150 3.75 -15.16 -20.92
N GLN A 151 3.15 -14.79 -22.05
CA GLN A 151 3.03 -13.40 -22.51
C GLN A 151 2.27 -12.53 -21.51
N THR A 152 1.39 -13.10 -20.70
CA THR A 152 0.69 -12.37 -19.63
C THR A 152 1.65 -11.96 -18.52
N LYS A 153 2.57 -12.84 -18.12
CA LYS A 153 3.66 -12.53 -17.17
C LYS A 153 4.59 -11.45 -17.74
N GLU A 154 4.99 -11.60 -19.01
CA GLU A 154 5.88 -10.65 -19.69
C GLU A 154 5.27 -9.25 -19.74
N GLN A 155 3.99 -9.16 -20.13
CA GLN A 155 3.27 -7.89 -20.14
C GLN A 155 3.19 -7.25 -18.74
N PHE A 156 2.99 -8.06 -17.69
CA PHE A 156 3.00 -7.53 -16.32
C PHE A 156 4.37 -6.98 -15.94
N ILE A 157 5.45 -7.68 -16.29
CA ILE A 157 6.82 -7.21 -16.07
C ILE A 157 7.09 -5.92 -16.83
N GLU A 158 6.56 -5.75 -18.06
CA GLU A 158 6.67 -4.50 -18.81
C GLU A 158 5.96 -3.32 -18.12
N ILE A 159 4.76 -3.55 -17.56
CA ILE A 159 4.07 -2.55 -16.75
C ILE A 159 4.94 -2.14 -15.55
N LEU A 160 5.51 -3.10 -14.82
CA LEU A 160 6.38 -2.83 -13.67
C LEU A 160 7.68 -2.12 -14.06
N LYS A 161 8.24 -2.43 -15.24
CA LYS A 161 9.42 -1.75 -15.80
C LYS A 161 9.12 -0.34 -16.30
N SER A 162 7.86 0.02 -16.50
CA SER A 162 7.46 1.37 -16.89
C SER A 162 7.38 2.36 -15.73
N LEU A 163 7.42 1.85 -14.49
CA LEU A 163 7.26 2.65 -13.28
C LEU A 163 8.39 3.66 -13.13
N SER A 164 8.02 4.88 -12.77
CA SER A 164 8.93 5.96 -12.41
C SER A 164 8.30 6.79 -11.30
N LEU A 165 9.08 7.53 -10.51
CA LEU A 165 8.54 8.56 -9.63
C LEU A 165 8.54 9.89 -10.39
N LYS A 166 7.47 10.67 -10.24
CA LYS A 166 7.42 12.06 -10.72
C LYS A 166 8.20 12.99 -9.79
#